data_AF-A0A151LBK6-F1
#
_entry.id   AF-A0A151LBK6-F1
#
_cell.length_a   1.000
_cell.length_b   1.000
_cell.length_c   1.000
_cell.angle_alpha   90.00
_cell.angle_beta   90.00
_cell.angle_gamma   90.00
#
_symmetry.space_group_name_H-M   'P 1'
#
loop_
_entity.id
_entity.type
_entity.pdbx_description
1 polymer ?
#
loop_
_entity_poly.entity_id
_entity_poly.type
_entity_poly.pdbx_seq_one_letter_code
_entity_poly.pdbx_strand_id
1 'polypeptide(L)'
;MGINQKKYNVSNIIDDNEKVIFNKNYRESLFENKLRFECELEFLQSLCNIDYIKHLYDNKYFNDYNFISYLKYLNYWRNKPYIFYVHFPICLYVLEILNNNKTNIYFNHVNSFQNFIYYMKIHWLYFNYQI
;
A
#
# COMPACT_ATOMS: atom_id res chain seq x y z
N MET A 1 18.73 16.84 9.83
CA MET A 1 19.06 15.96 8.68
C MET A 1 18.07 16.26 7.56
N GLY A 2 18.53 16.91 6.51
CA GLY A 2 17.68 17.48 5.46
C GLY A 2 16.97 16.40 4.64
N ILE A 3 15.67 16.59 4.43
CA ILE A 3 14.88 15.76 3.52
C ILE A 3 14.78 16.52 2.20
N ASN A 4 15.39 15.94 1.16
CA ASN A 4 15.42 16.43 -0.20
C ASN A 4 14.04 16.81 -0.72
N GLN A 5 13.87 18.08 -1.10
CA GLN A 5 12.78 18.54 -1.96
C GLN A 5 12.89 17.82 -3.31
N LYS A 6 12.15 16.73 -3.51
CA LYS A 6 12.06 16.08 -4.82
C LYS A 6 11.29 17.00 -5.77
N LYS A 7 12.02 17.82 -6.53
CA LYS A 7 11.53 18.41 -7.78
C LYS A 7 11.38 17.29 -8.78
N TYR A 8 10.16 16.85 -9.03
CA TYR A 8 9.84 16.00 -10.17
C TYR A 8 9.73 16.90 -11.40
N ASN A 9 10.77 16.95 -12.22
CA ASN A 9 10.70 17.53 -13.56
C ASN A 9 10.26 16.41 -14.51
N VAL A 10 9.09 16.56 -15.14
CA VAL A 10 8.76 15.81 -16.35
C VAL A 10 8.62 16.84 -17.47
N SER A 11 9.42 16.63 -18.51
CA SER A 11 9.57 17.46 -19.69
C SER A 11 8.24 17.77 -20.37
N ASN A 12 8.08 19.04 -20.73
CA ASN A 12 7.01 19.58 -21.55
C ASN A 12 6.78 18.71 -22.80
N ILE A 13 5.57 18.17 -22.94
CA ILE A 13 5.03 17.70 -24.21
C ILE A 13 3.78 18.53 -24.43
N ILE A 14 3.84 19.38 -25.44
CA ILE A 14 2.76 20.23 -25.90
C ILE A 14 1.84 19.32 -26.72
N ASP A 15 0.59 19.18 -26.29
CA ASP A 15 -0.50 18.75 -27.18
C ASP A 15 -1.76 19.56 -26.83
N ASP A 16 -2.28 20.22 -27.85
CA ASP A 16 -3.44 21.08 -27.82
C ASP A 16 -4.71 20.27 -27.47
N ASN A 17 -5.65 20.94 -26.78
CA ASN A 17 -7.04 20.56 -26.51
C ASN A 17 -7.36 19.98 -25.12
N GLU A 18 -7.72 20.90 -24.22
CA GLU A 18 -8.67 20.79 -23.11
C GLU A 18 -8.82 19.43 -22.39
N LYS A 19 -7.98 19.17 -21.37
CA LYS A 19 -8.43 18.62 -20.07
C LYS A 19 -7.57 19.14 -18.93
N VAL A 20 -8.19 20.01 -18.13
CA VAL A 20 -7.89 20.41 -16.74
C VAL A 20 -6.42 20.35 -16.33
N ILE A 21 -5.81 21.54 -16.31
CA ILE A 21 -4.55 21.79 -15.60
C ILE A 21 -4.78 21.49 -14.10
N PHE A 22 -4.43 20.28 -13.63
CA PHE A 22 -4.20 20.02 -12.21
C PHE A 22 -2.72 20.20 -11.85
N ASN A 23 -2.08 21.24 -12.40
CA ASN A 23 -0.86 21.78 -11.81
C ASN A 23 -1.24 22.90 -10.83
N LYS A 24 -1.73 22.49 -9.66
CA LYS A 24 -1.55 23.31 -8.47
C LYS A 24 -0.39 22.71 -7.70
N ASN A 25 0.74 23.41 -7.72
CA ASN A 25 1.77 23.29 -6.72
C ASN A 25 1.17 23.66 -5.36
N TYR A 26 0.38 22.77 -4.75
CA TYR A 26 0.02 22.85 -3.35
C TYR A 26 1.31 22.61 -2.59
N ARG A 27 1.90 23.67 -2.03
CA ARG A 27 2.90 23.51 -0.98
C ARG A 27 2.12 23.00 0.23
N GLU A 28 1.98 21.68 0.36
CA GLU A 28 1.44 21.06 1.56
C GLU A 28 2.20 21.63 2.76
N SER A 29 1.48 22.05 3.78
CA SER A 29 2.08 22.50 5.04
C SER A 29 2.92 21.38 5.64
N LEU A 30 3.88 21.71 6.52
CA LEU A 30 4.66 20.67 7.21
C LEU A 30 3.75 19.68 7.97
N PHE A 31 2.63 20.19 8.49
CA PHE A 31 1.63 19.40 9.20
C PHE A 31 0.90 18.43 8.26
N GLU A 32 0.45 18.89 7.10
CA GLU A 32 -0.24 18.05 6.11
C GLU A 32 0.67 16.92 5.58
N ASN A 33 1.94 17.23 5.30
CA ASN A 33 2.90 16.21 4.87
C ASN A 33 3.11 15.13 5.95
N LYS A 34 3.19 15.54 7.23
CA LYS A 34 3.33 14.62 8.35
C LYS A 34 2.08 13.75 8.51
N LEU A 35 0.90 14.36 8.47
CA LEU A 35 -0.37 13.65 8.56
C LEU A 35 -0.52 12.63 7.44
N ARG A 36 -0.20 13.01 6.19
CA ARG A 36 -0.25 12.09 5.05
C ARG A 36 0.69 10.91 5.24
N PHE A 37 1.91 11.16 5.71
CA PHE A 37 2.88 10.10 5.99
C PHE A 37 2.37 9.14 7.08
N GLU A 38 1.80 9.66 8.16
CA GLU A 38 1.22 8.86 9.24
C GLU A 38 0.02 8.04 8.74
N CYS A 39 -0.90 8.65 8.00
CA CYS A 39 -2.04 7.95 7.39
C CYS A 39 -1.61 6.87 6.40
N GLU A 40 -0.61 7.13 5.55
CA GLU A 40 -0.07 6.14 4.61
C GLU A 40 0.57 4.96 5.38
N LEU A 41 1.26 5.24 6.49
CA LEU A 41 1.87 4.21 7.33
C LEU A 41 0.82 3.36 8.06
N GLU A 42 -0.19 3.99 8.66
CA GLU A 42 -1.31 3.30 9.31
C GLU A 42 -2.08 2.44 8.31
N PHE A 43 -2.34 2.98 7.11
CA PHE A 43 -2.98 2.23 6.05
C PHE A 43 -2.15 1.01 5.64
N LEU A 44 -0.84 1.18 5.41
CA LEU A 44 0.05 0.06 5.11
C LEU A 44 -0.01 -1.02 6.20
N GLN A 45 0.07 -0.63 7.47
CA GLN A 45 0.02 -1.56 8.59
C GLN A 45 -1.35 -2.24 8.74
N SER A 46 -2.43 -1.56 8.38
CA SER A 46 -3.78 -2.14 8.38
C SER A 46 -3.93 -3.31 7.40
N LEU A 47 -3.11 -3.37 6.34
CA LEU A 47 -3.07 -4.50 5.41
C LEU A 47 -2.60 -5.81 6.07
N CYS A 48 -1.96 -5.77 7.25
CA CYS A 48 -1.71 -6.99 8.03
C CYS A 48 -3.01 -7.69 8.44
N ASN A 49 -4.10 -6.94 8.60
CA ASN A 49 -5.39 -7.51 8.98
C ASN A 49 -6.11 -8.07 7.75
N ILE A 50 -6.28 -9.39 7.75
CA ILE A 50 -6.85 -10.13 6.62
C ILE A 50 -8.35 -9.85 6.49
N ASP A 51 -9.05 -9.65 7.60
CA ASP A 51 -10.47 -9.29 7.58
C ASP A 51 -10.67 -7.91 6.95
N TYR A 52 -9.70 -7.01 7.10
CA TYR A 52 -9.71 -5.71 6.41
C TYR A 52 -9.50 -5.88 4.89
N ILE A 53 -8.56 -6.73 4.46
CA ILE A 53 -8.38 -7.05 3.03
C ILE A 53 -9.66 -7.66 2.45
N LYS A 54 -10.31 -8.56 3.19
CA LYS A 54 -11.58 -9.16 2.79
C LYS A 54 -12.64 -8.06 2.60
N HIS A 55 -12.75 -7.13 3.54
CA HIS A 55 -13.64 -5.98 3.39
C HIS A 55 -13.31 -5.13 2.15
N LEU A 56 -12.03 -4.89 1.86
CA LEU A 56 -11.62 -4.18 0.64
C LEU A 56 -12.03 -4.94 -0.64
N TYR A 57 -11.94 -6.27 -0.61
CA TYR A 57 -12.35 -7.13 -1.71
C TYR A 57 -13.86 -7.12 -1.92
N ASP A 58 -14.64 -7.27 -0.85
CA ASP A 58 -16.10 -7.26 -0.89
C ASP A 58 -16.64 -5.92 -1.43
N ASN A 59 -15.97 -4.81 -1.10
CA ASN A 59 -16.27 -3.48 -1.62
C ASN A 59 -15.73 -3.21 -3.04
N LYS A 60 -15.05 -4.18 -3.67
CA LYS A 60 -14.56 -4.12 -5.06
C LYS A 60 -13.48 -3.06 -5.34
N TYR A 61 -12.73 -2.61 -4.34
CA TYR A 61 -11.64 -1.63 -4.54
C TYR A 61 -10.52 -2.15 -5.47
N PHE A 62 -10.33 -3.47 -5.56
CA PHE A 62 -9.34 -4.08 -6.46
C PHE A 62 -9.70 -4.00 -7.94
N ASN A 63 -10.92 -3.58 -8.29
CA ASN A 63 -11.30 -3.33 -9.69
C ASN A 63 -10.88 -1.92 -10.15
N ASP A 64 -10.65 -1.00 -9.21
CA ASP A 64 -10.33 0.38 -9.52
C ASP A 64 -8.85 0.56 -9.83
N TYR A 65 -8.56 1.08 -11.02
CA TYR A 65 -7.19 1.34 -11.48
C TYR A 65 -6.42 2.30 -10.56
N ASN A 66 -7.13 3.31 -10.02
CA ASN A 66 -6.55 4.28 -9.10
C ASN A 66 -6.06 3.62 -7.81
N PHE A 67 -6.82 2.67 -7.27
CA PHE A 67 -6.45 1.94 -6.06
C PHE A 67 -5.25 1.03 -6.30
N ILE A 68 -5.23 0.30 -7.41
CA ILE A 68 -4.06 -0.51 -7.81
C ILE A 68 -2.80 0.36 -7.96
N SER A 69 -2.94 1.54 -8.56
CA SER A 69 -1.84 2.49 -8.71
C SER A 69 -1.35 3.01 -7.36
N TYR A 70 -2.25 3.21 -6.40
CA TYR A 70 -1.91 3.57 -5.03
C TYR A 70 -1.16 2.45 -4.29
N LEU A 71 -1.56 1.18 -4.44
CA LEU A 71 -0.82 0.04 -3.90
C LEU A 71 0.59 -0.05 -4.48
N LYS A 72 0.76 0.28 -5.77
CA LYS A 72 2.09 0.38 -6.40
C LYS A 72 2.92 1.50 -5.80
N TYR A 73 2.30 2.66 -5.55
CA TYR A 73 2.95 3.79 -4.89
C TYR A 73 3.50 3.39 -3.52
N LEU A 74 2.74 2.66 -2.70
CA LEU A 74 3.16 2.21 -1.36
C LEU A 74 4.42 1.31 -1.35
N ASN A 75 4.89 0.79 -2.49
CA ASN A 75 6.16 0.07 -2.54
C ASN A 75 7.38 0.91 -2.13
N TYR A 76 7.27 2.24 -2.07
CA TYR A 76 8.36 3.09 -1.60
C TYR A 76 8.77 2.78 -0.15
N TRP A 77 7.84 2.27 0.68
CA TRP A 77 8.09 1.88 2.07
C TRP A 77 9.12 0.76 2.24
N ARG A 78 9.37 -0.04 1.20
CA ARG A 78 10.38 -1.11 1.20
C ARG A 78 11.81 -0.57 1.22
N ASN A 79 12.02 0.64 0.72
CA ASN A 79 13.35 1.22 0.57
C ASN A 79 13.78 1.94 1.86
N LYS A 80 15.08 1.91 2.16
CA LYS A 80 15.66 2.77 3.20
C LYS A 80 15.48 4.26 2.80
N PRO A 81 15.19 5.17 3.74
CA PRO A 81 15.10 5.01 5.20
C PRO A 81 13.68 4.64 5.71
N TYR A 82 12.67 4.57 4.84
CA TYR A 82 11.27 4.44 5.26
C TYR A 82 10.94 3.10 5.93
N ILE A 83 11.66 2.06 5.55
CA ILE A 83 11.51 0.72 6.13
C ILE A 83 11.65 0.69 7.65
N PHE A 84 12.42 1.60 8.24
CA PHE A 84 12.65 1.64 9.69
C PHE A 84 11.42 2.09 10.49
N TYR A 85 10.41 2.69 9.83
CA TYR A 85 9.16 3.11 10.49
C TYR A 85 8.09 2.00 10.50
N VAL A 86 8.30 0.92 9.74
CA VAL A 86 7.33 -0.17 9.62
C VAL A 86 7.45 -1.11 10.83
N HIS A 87 6.40 -1.19 11.64
CA HIS A 87 6.39 -2.04 12.85
C HIS A 87 6.05 -3.49 12.53
N PHE A 88 5.14 -3.71 11.58
CA PHE A 88 4.68 -5.04 11.20
C PHE A 88 5.26 -5.45 9.84
N PRO A 89 6.31 -6.29 9.78
CA PRO A 89 6.95 -6.64 8.50
C PRO A 89 6.02 -7.40 7.55
N ILE A 90 5.02 -8.09 8.09
CA ILE A 90 3.99 -8.85 7.35
C ILE A 90 3.25 -7.97 6.35
N CYS A 91 3.04 -6.68 6.62
CA CYS A 91 2.28 -5.81 5.70
C CYS A 91 2.96 -5.70 4.34
N LEU A 92 4.31 -5.74 4.31
CA LEU A 92 5.08 -5.64 3.06
C LEU A 92 4.93 -6.91 2.22
N TYR A 93 4.90 -8.08 2.87
CA TYR A 93 4.62 -9.35 2.19
C TYR A 93 3.20 -9.38 1.63
N VAL A 94 2.22 -8.94 2.43
CA VAL A 94 0.83 -8.81 1.98
C VAL A 94 0.74 -7.86 0.79
N LEU A 95 1.40 -6.70 0.85
CA LEU A 95 1.42 -5.73 -0.25
C LEU A 95 2.00 -6.35 -1.54
N GLU A 96 3.04 -7.17 -1.42
CA GLU A 96 3.61 -7.89 -2.56
C GLU A 96 2.64 -8.93 -3.12
N ILE A 97 1.94 -9.67 -2.25
CA ILE A 97 0.87 -10.58 -2.67
C ILE A 97 -0.17 -9.78 -3.44
N LEU A 98 -0.72 -8.70 -2.89
CA LEU A 98 -1.77 -7.87 -3.50
C LEU A 98 -1.39 -7.27 -4.86
N ASN A 99 -0.11 -6.95 -5.06
CA ASN A 99 0.40 -6.41 -6.33
C ASN A 99 0.58 -7.48 -7.43
N ASN A 100 0.53 -8.78 -7.10
CA ASN A 100 0.67 -9.84 -8.10
C ASN A 100 -0.59 -10.00 -8.94
N ASN A 101 -0.43 -10.24 -10.25
CA ASN A 101 -1.55 -10.45 -11.18
C ASN A 101 -2.42 -11.69 -10.86
N LYS A 102 -1.93 -12.60 -10.01
CA LYS A 102 -2.61 -13.86 -9.64
C LYS A 102 -3.58 -13.69 -8.47
N THR A 103 -3.62 -12.53 -7.82
CA THR A 103 -4.42 -12.27 -6.61
C THR A 103 -5.91 -12.46 -6.82
N ASN A 104 -6.44 -11.94 -7.92
CA ASN A 104 -7.87 -12.05 -8.22
C ASN A 104 -8.30 -13.51 -8.35
N ILE A 105 -7.45 -14.35 -8.95
CA ILE A 105 -7.71 -15.79 -9.06
C ILE A 105 -7.71 -16.44 -7.68
N TYR A 106 -6.75 -16.06 -6.82
CA TYR A 106 -6.68 -16.55 -5.45
C TYR A 106 -7.91 -16.15 -4.63
N PHE A 107 -8.32 -14.89 -4.66
CA PHE A 107 -9.46 -14.40 -3.85
C PHE A 107 -10.82 -14.94 -4.31
N ASN A 108 -10.96 -15.34 -5.58
CA ASN A 108 -12.20 -15.95 -6.07
C ASN A 108 -12.51 -17.31 -5.42
N HIS A 109 -11.54 -18.00 -4.80
CA HIS A 109 -11.81 -19.25 -4.11
C HIS A 109 -12.48 -19.00 -2.74
N VAL A 110 -13.56 -19.75 -2.48
CA VAL A 110 -14.47 -19.59 -1.33
C VAL A 110 -13.78 -19.59 0.05
N ASN A 111 -12.63 -20.27 0.19
CA ASN A 111 -11.91 -20.42 1.46
C ASN A 111 -10.56 -19.68 1.51
N SER A 112 -10.21 -18.87 0.52
CA SER A 112 -8.88 -18.26 0.44
C SER A 112 -8.52 -17.39 1.64
N PHE A 113 -9.43 -16.51 2.06
CA PHE A 113 -9.20 -15.65 3.23
C PHE A 113 -9.03 -16.46 4.52
N GLN A 114 -9.82 -17.53 4.70
CA GLN A 114 -9.72 -18.40 5.88
C GLN A 114 -8.39 -19.17 5.90
N ASN A 115 -7.96 -19.67 4.75
CA ASN A 115 -6.65 -20.31 4.60
C ASN A 115 -5.53 -19.32 4.92
N PHE A 116 -5.62 -18.09 4.45
CA PHE A 116 -4.64 -17.05 4.73
C PHE A 116 -4.56 -16.73 6.23
N ILE A 117 -5.70 -16.60 6.91
CA ILE A 117 -5.76 -16.43 8.38
C ILE A 117 -5.14 -17.63 9.09
N TYR A 118 -5.46 -18.84 8.64
CA TYR A 118 -4.92 -20.07 9.20
C TYR A 118 -3.39 -20.15 9.08
N TYR A 119 -2.84 -19.87 7.90
CA TYR A 119 -1.38 -19.85 7.69
C TYR A 119 -0.69 -18.82 8.56
N MET A 120 -1.28 -17.62 8.68
CA MET A 120 -0.75 -16.58 9.57
C MET A 120 -0.80 -17.05 11.03
N LYS A 121 -1.91 -17.61 11.50
CA LYS A 121 -2.04 -18.17 12.86
C LYS A 121 -1.00 -19.25 13.14
N ILE A 122 -0.81 -20.20 12.22
CA ILE A 122 0.22 -21.25 12.35
C ILE A 122 1.60 -20.65 12.45
N HIS A 123 1.94 -19.69 11.58
CA HIS A 123 3.23 -19.02 11.61
C HIS A 123 3.50 -18.45 13.01
N TRP A 124 2.54 -17.69 13.57
CA TRP A 124 2.66 -17.15 14.93
C TRP A 124 2.75 -18.23 16.01
N LEU A 125 1.91 -19.27 15.95
CA LEU A 125 1.97 -20.38 16.91
C LEU A 125 3.33 -21.08 16.86
N TYR A 126 3.84 -21.35 15.66
CA TYR A 126 5.13 -22.02 15.47
C TYR A 126 6.28 -21.27 16.15
N PHE A 127 6.36 -19.94 15.99
CA PHE A 127 7.40 -19.15 16.65
C PHE A 127 7.30 -19.18 18.18
N ASN A 128 6.09 -19.26 18.74
CA ASN A 128 5.91 -19.33 20.19
C ASN A 128 6.33 -20.68 20.79
N TYR A 129 6.27 -21.77 20.01
CA TYR A 129 6.65 -23.11 20.45
C TYR A 129 8.12 -23.46 20.24
N GLN A 130 8.94 -22.57 19.66
CA GLN A 130 10.38 -22.78 19.48
C GLN A 130 11.24 -22.47 20.74
N ILE A 131 10.61 -22.27 21.89
CA ILE A 131 11.25 -22.15 23.21
C ILE A 131 11.32 -23.53 23.85
#